data_AF-A0A2V2ANM9-F1
#
_entry.id   AF-A0A2V2ANM9-F1
#
_cell.length_a   1.000
_cell.length_b   1.000
_cell.length_c   1.000
_cell.angle_alpha   90.00
_cell.angle_beta   90.00
_cell.angle_gamma   90.00
#
_symmetry.space_group_name_H-M   'P 1'
#
loop_
_entity.id
_entity.type
_entity.pdbx_description
1 polymer ?
#
loop_
_entity_poly.entity_id
_entity_poly.type
_entity_poly.pdbx_seq_one_letter_code
_entity_poly.pdbx_strand_id
1 'polypeptide(L)'
;MIATLFHGLIQPRYASCYLPVRISVDDHCDCNAKTLRRPFLPAYSEAVDVLTGPLIAQHITPRNREIMSKSTAVSAHQKQLHDDVQAAVKSIMAAPTALKTTDYSKVLTSTLAATQKSVKIQITSGDLTTLKQSGYKLCFAKKVGTEAYNVVWQSYVQYLSNSTFSWTPQYQLFGSNSFQANVQVDVSTNIVNIGLGQQSVLDTSGLLGSATTGGPDTSITLINNYGAIHPGISQLSTGIDGKQVSTPIYVASNQIVTGSTVLTPVETILVWFEQNVQTSTMFSTSRSQSVEIDLTFDNTATRLYSGGSWTVV
;
A
#
# COMPACT_ATOMS: atom_id res chain seq x y z
N MET A 1 -43.19 24.92 46.03
CA MET A 1 -43.34 26.39 46.10
C MET A 1 -43.02 26.93 44.71
N ILE A 2 -44.00 27.61 44.07
CA ILE A 2 -43.95 28.31 42.75
C ILE A 2 -43.88 27.34 41.53
N ALA A 3 -44.98 27.00 40.84
CA ALA A 3 -45.79 27.75 39.84
C ALA A 3 -45.11 27.87 38.45
N THR A 4 -45.70 27.83 37.25
CA THR A 4 -47.03 27.53 36.66
C THR A 4 -46.92 27.86 35.15
N LEU A 5 -47.40 26.99 34.23
CA LEU A 5 -47.92 27.24 32.84
C LEU A 5 -46.98 27.89 31.75
N PHE A 6 -47.13 27.79 30.41
CA PHE A 6 -48.17 27.38 29.44
C PHE A 6 -47.58 27.30 27.99
N HIS A 7 -48.23 26.53 27.08
CA HIS A 7 -48.27 26.60 25.58
C HIS A 7 -46.95 26.50 24.77
N GLY A 8 -46.84 25.90 23.59
CA GLY A 8 -47.77 25.30 22.63
C GLY A 8 -47.15 25.31 21.22
N LEU A 9 -47.30 24.18 20.51
CA LEU A 9 -47.44 24.02 19.05
C LEU A 9 -46.23 24.12 18.06
N ILE A 10 -46.33 23.21 17.08
CA ILE A 10 -45.85 23.18 15.68
C ILE A 10 -44.54 22.43 15.37
N GLN A 11 -44.70 21.18 14.91
CA GLN A 11 -43.78 20.44 14.03
C GLN A 11 -43.76 21.03 12.61
N PRO A 12 -42.73 20.71 11.81
CA PRO A 12 -43.04 20.20 10.48
C PRO A 12 -42.36 18.85 10.18
N ARG A 13 -43.20 17.94 9.70
CA ARG A 13 -42.85 16.79 8.88
C ARG A 13 -42.26 17.27 7.57
N TYR A 14 -41.18 16.68 7.09
CA TYR A 14 -40.87 16.66 5.66
C TYR A 14 -41.02 15.24 5.13
N ALA A 15 -41.92 15.14 4.16
CA ALA A 15 -42.33 13.93 3.50
C ALA A 15 -41.40 13.61 2.31
N SER A 16 -41.29 12.31 2.10
CA SER A 16 -40.74 11.60 0.94
C SER A 16 -41.38 12.05 -0.38
N CYS A 17 -40.55 12.22 -1.42
CA CYS A 17 -40.97 12.14 -2.82
C CYS A 17 -40.07 11.11 -3.53
N TYR A 18 -40.62 9.91 -3.73
CA TYR A 18 -40.18 8.94 -4.72
C TYR A 18 -40.90 9.22 -6.04
N LEU A 19 -40.16 9.25 -7.15
CA LEU A 19 -40.68 8.94 -8.48
C LEU A 19 -39.51 8.46 -9.36
N PRO A 20 -39.48 7.18 -9.76
CA PRO A 20 -38.53 6.68 -10.75
C PRO A 20 -39.10 6.82 -12.16
N VAL A 21 -38.32 7.40 -13.08
CA VAL A 21 -38.60 7.34 -14.52
C VAL A 21 -38.02 6.04 -15.07
N ARG A 22 -38.90 5.11 -15.43
CA ARG A 22 -38.59 3.98 -16.32
C ARG A 22 -38.64 4.48 -17.76
N ILE A 23 -37.55 4.30 -18.50
CA ILE A 23 -37.60 4.25 -19.96
C ILE A 23 -37.44 2.79 -20.35
N SER A 24 -38.50 2.25 -20.95
CA SER A 24 -38.56 0.96 -21.62
C SER A 24 -38.37 1.22 -23.10
N VAL A 25 -37.36 0.60 -23.72
CA VAL A 25 -37.39 0.30 -25.16
C VAL A 25 -36.79 -1.09 -25.30
N ASP A 26 -37.69 -2.06 -25.47
CA ASP A 26 -37.39 -3.33 -26.12
C ASP A 26 -37.08 -3.03 -27.59
N ASP A 27 -35.98 -3.57 -28.11
CA ASP A 27 -35.96 -4.01 -29.50
C ASP A 27 -35.18 -5.32 -29.58
N HIS A 28 -35.94 -6.38 -29.82
CA HIS A 28 -35.48 -7.67 -30.30
C HIS A 28 -34.90 -7.52 -31.70
N CYS A 29 -33.73 -8.13 -31.94
CA CYS A 29 -33.42 -8.77 -33.22
C CYS A 29 -32.48 -9.95 -32.96
N ASP A 30 -33.10 -11.13 -32.89
CA ASP A 30 -32.46 -12.42 -33.18
C ASP A 30 -31.87 -12.39 -34.61
N CYS A 31 -30.66 -12.88 -34.78
CA CYS A 31 -30.31 -13.73 -35.93
C CYS A 31 -29.07 -14.57 -35.62
N ASN A 32 -29.29 -15.88 -35.63
CA ASN A 32 -28.38 -16.94 -35.31
C ASN A 32 -27.68 -17.48 -36.58
N ALA A 33 -26.44 -17.92 -36.39
CA ALA A 33 -25.70 -18.96 -37.12
C ALA A 33 -25.45 -18.85 -38.65
N LYS A 34 -24.16 -18.86 -39.03
CA LYS A 34 -23.52 -20.06 -39.63
C LYS A 34 -22.01 -19.88 -39.87
N THR A 35 -21.24 -20.68 -39.12
CA THR A 35 -20.10 -21.52 -39.54
C THR A 35 -19.38 -21.22 -40.86
N LEU A 36 -18.05 -21.05 -40.81
CA LEU A 36 -17.08 -21.93 -41.51
C LEU A 36 -15.60 -21.63 -41.14
N ARG A 37 -14.97 -22.66 -40.57
CA ARG A 37 -13.58 -23.17 -40.70
C ARG A 37 -12.38 -22.20 -40.86
N ARG A 38 -11.46 -22.39 -39.88
CA ARG A 38 -10.01 -22.12 -39.76
C ARG A 38 -9.16 -22.39 -41.04
N PRO A 39 -7.81 -22.27 -40.94
CA PRO A 39 -6.94 -21.14 -40.61
C PRO A 39 -5.90 -20.95 -41.74
N PHE A 40 -5.02 -19.93 -41.73
CA PHE A 40 -3.61 -20.01 -42.20
C PHE A 40 -2.99 -18.61 -42.10
N LEU A 41 -2.07 -18.43 -41.15
CA LEU A 41 -0.88 -17.56 -41.29
C LEU A 41 0.15 -18.34 -42.15
N PRO A 42 1.16 -17.74 -42.82
CA PRO A 42 1.96 -16.65 -42.27
C PRO A 42 2.64 -15.66 -43.25
N ALA A 43 3.30 -14.67 -42.64
CA ALA A 43 4.56 -14.05 -43.02
C ALA A 43 4.68 -13.26 -44.34
N TYR A 44 5.07 -11.99 -44.20
CA TYR A 44 5.98 -11.36 -45.16
C TYR A 44 7.14 -10.70 -44.40
N SER A 45 8.34 -11.17 -44.74
CA SER A 45 9.63 -10.55 -44.42
C SER A 45 9.92 -9.42 -45.40
N GLU A 46 10.65 -8.44 -44.88
CA GLU A 46 11.63 -7.54 -45.51
C GLU A 46 11.77 -7.55 -47.05
N ALA A 47 11.66 -6.36 -47.65
CA ALA A 47 12.63 -5.88 -48.62
C ALA A 47 12.64 -4.34 -48.65
N VAL A 48 13.85 -3.81 -48.47
CA VAL A 48 14.29 -2.43 -48.61
C VAL A 48 14.44 -2.11 -50.10
N ASP A 49 13.98 -0.95 -50.59
CA ASP A 49 14.86 -0.18 -51.48
C ASP A 49 14.53 1.31 -51.62
N VAL A 50 15.61 2.03 -51.82
CA VAL A 50 15.86 3.47 -51.71
C VAL A 50 15.43 4.22 -52.98
N LEU A 51 14.74 5.35 -52.86
CA LEU A 51 14.75 6.40 -53.89
C LEU A 51 14.82 7.82 -53.27
N THR A 52 15.65 8.61 -53.93
CA THR A 52 16.23 9.93 -53.69
C THR A 52 15.26 11.13 -53.72
N GLY A 53 15.53 12.17 -52.92
CA GLY A 53 15.27 13.58 -53.28
C GLY A 53 14.42 14.40 -52.29
N PRO A 54 14.73 15.70 -52.06
CA PRO A 54 14.42 16.40 -50.79
C PRO A 54 13.14 17.24 -50.86
N LEU A 55 12.36 17.24 -49.77
CA LEU A 55 11.35 18.28 -49.52
C LEU A 55 11.21 18.52 -48.02
N ILE A 56 11.32 19.79 -47.67
CA ILE A 56 11.22 20.36 -46.33
C ILE A 56 9.80 20.13 -45.80
N ALA A 57 9.68 19.43 -44.66
CA ALA A 57 8.49 19.46 -43.83
C ALA A 57 8.92 19.38 -42.35
N GLN A 58 8.72 20.50 -41.65
CA GLN A 58 8.76 20.53 -40.19
C GLN A 58 7.69 19.56 -39.67
N HIS A 59 8.11 18.49 -39.00
CA HIS A 59 7.19 17.60 -38.29
C HIS A 59 7.66 17.40 -36.86
N ILE A 60 6.82 17.87 -35.95
CA ILE A 60 6.93 17.77 -34.50
C ILE A 60 7.04 16.29 -34.15
N THR A 61 8.17 15.89 -33.57
CA THR A 61 8.35 14.55 -32.99
C THR A 61 7.59 14.50 -31.66
N PRO A 62 6.66 13.55 -31.45
CA PRO A 62 6.06 13.38 -30.14
C PRO A 62 7.11 12.75 -29.22
N ARG A 63 7.46 13.49 -28.16
CA ARG A 63 8.32 13.10 -27.05
C ARG A 63 7.61 12.02 -26.21
N ASN A 64 7.54 10.80 -26.72
CA ASN A 64 6.86 9.67 -26.07
C ASN A 64 7.76 8.44 -25.86
N ARG A 65 9.09 8.61 -25.92
CA ARG A 65 10.06 7.51 -25.77
C ARG A 65 10.63 7.34 -24.35
N GLU A 66 10.36 8.28 -23.45
CA GLU A 66 11.00 8.30 -22.12
C GLU A 66 10.22 7.52 -21.05
N ILE A 67 8.90 7.35 -21.22
CA ILE A 67 8.04 6.68 -20.22
C ILE A 67 8.19 5.15 -20.30
N MET A 68 8.28 4.57 -21.51
CA MET A 68 8.48 3.11 -21.68
C MET A 68 9.88 2.64 -21.27
N SER A 69 10.89 3.52 -21.34
CA SER A 69 12.28 3.16 -21.01
C SER A 69 12.55 3.07 -19.51
N LYS A 70 11.86 3.88 -18.68
CA LYS A 70 12.02 3.83 -17.22
C LYS A 70 11.32 2.62 -16.61
N SER A 71 10.11 2.30 -17.09
CA SER A 71 9.34 1.12 -16.65
C SER A 71 10.09 -0.20 -16.91
N THR A 72 10.72 -0.33 -18.07
CA THR A 72 11.57 -1.50 -18.38
C THR A 72 12.84 -1.54 -17.54
N ALA A 73 13.48 -0.40 -17.28
CA ALA A 73 14.67 -0.33 -16.44
C ALA A 73 14.44 -0.72 -14.97
N VAL A 74 13.31 -0.30 -14.38
CA VAL A 74 12.93 -0.69 -13.01
C VAL A 74 12.65 -2.18 -12.93
N SER A 75 11.94 -2.75 -13.93
CA SER A 75 11.71 -4.20 -14.00
C SER A 75 13.01 -5.02 -14.17
N ALA A 76 13.99 -4.51 -14.91
CA ALA A 76 15.29 -5.15 -15.11
C ALA A 76 16.15 -5.12 -13.84
N HIS A 77 16.12 -4.02 -13.08
CA HIS A 77 16.82 -3.93 -11.80
C HIS A 77 16.27 -4.90 -10.76
N GLN A 78 14.95 -5.06 -10.68
CA GLN A 78 14.32 -6.03 -9.78
C GLN A 78 14.64 -7.47 -10.18
N LYS A 79 14.66 -7.77 -11.48
CA LYS A 79 15.11 -9.08 -11.98
C LYS A 79 16.56 -9.35 -11.59
N GLN A 80 17.45 -8.36 -11.72
CA GLN A 80 18.84 -8.49 -11.31
C GLN A 80 18.97 -8.78 -9.80
N LEU A 81 18.23 -8.05 -8.96
CA LEU A 81 18.20 -8.31 -7.51
C LEU A 81 17.72 -9.73 -7.18
N HIS A 82 16.69 -10.22 -7.88
CA HIS A 82 16.21 -11.60 -7.73
C HIS A 82 17.29 -12.61 -8.15
N ASP A 83 17.92 -12.40 -9.31
CA ASP A 83 18.98 -13.27 -9.84
C ASP A 83 20.20 -13.28 -8.89
N ASP A 84 20.53 -12.14 -8.28
CA ASP A 84 21.62 -12.00 -7.30
C ASP A 84 21.31 -12.79 -6.01
N VAL A 85 20.07 -12.74 -5.51
CA VAL A 85 19.62 -13.54 -4.37
C VAL A 85 19.68 -15.04 -4.71
N GLN A 86 19.16 -15.45 -5.86
CA GLN A 86 19.19 -16.85 -6.31
C GLN A 86 20.64 -17.36 -6.46
N ALA A 87 21.52 -16.54 -7.06
CA ALA A 87 22.93 -16.87 -7.20
C ALA A 87 23.63 -16.99 -5.85
N ALA A 88 23.36 -16.08 -4.90
CA ALA A 88 23.90 -16.13 -3.56
C ALA A 88 23.46 -17.40 -2.81
N VAL A 89 22.16 -17.73 -2.83
CA VAL A 89 21.61 -18.94 -2.22
C VAL A 89 22.18 -20.20 -2.87
N LYS A 90 22.25 -20.26 -4.20
CA LYS A 90 22.81 -21.42 -4.93
C LYS A 90 24.30 -21.63 -4.60
N SER A 91 25.07 -20.54 -4.49
CA SER A 91 26.49 -20.62 -4.10
C SER A 91 26.68 -21.18 -2.69
N ILE A 92 25.73 -20.92 -1.79
CA ILE A 92 25.70 -21.46 -0.42
C ILE A 92 25.30 -22.93 -0.40
N MET A 93 24.24 -23.31 -1.12
CA MET A 93 23.78 -24.70 -1.15
C MET A 93 24.78 -25.64 -1.82
N ALA A 94 25.61 -25.13 -2.74
CA ALA A 94 26.66 -25.90 -3.40
C ALA A 94 28.02 -25.80 -2.69
N ALA A 95 28.11 -25.14 -1.54
CA ALA A 95 29.37 -24.91 -0.85
C ALA A 95 29.94 -26.25 -0.30
N PRO A 96 31.13 -26.68 -0.75
CA PRO A 96 31.75 -27.92 -0.27
C PRO A 96 32.38 -27.78 1.14
N THR A 97 32.34 -26.57 1.71
CA THR A 97 32.90 -26.21 3.02
C THR A 97 31.92 -25.36 3.82
N ALA A 98 32.14 -25.27 5.13
CA ALA A 98 31.37 -24.39 6.01
C ALA A 98 31.36 -22.93 5.51
N LEU A 99 30.20 -22.28 5.60
CA LEU A 99 29.99 -20.91 5.14
C LEU A 99 30.82 -19.92 5.95
N LYS A 100 31.37 -18.91 5.27
CA LYS A 100 32.10 -17.80 5.90
C LYS A 100 31.14 -16.67 6.22
N THR A 101 31.51 -15.82 7.19
CA THR A 101 30.76 -14.60 7.53
C THR A 101 30.45 -13.73 6.30
N THR A 102 31.35 -13.67 5.33
CA THR A 102 31.16 -12.93 4.08
C THR A 102 30.00 -13.47 3.23
N ASP A 103 29.74 -14.77 3.26
CA ASP A 103 28.67 -15.40 2.49
C ASP A 103 27.31 -15.04 3.10
N TYR A 104 27.21 -15.07 4.43
CA TYR A 104 26.03 -14.61 5.16
C TYR A 104 25.75 -13.12 4.93
N SER A 105 26.79 -12.27 5.00
CA SER A 105 26.65 -10.83 4.72
C SER A 105 26.14 -10.59 3.30
N LYS A 106 26.64 -11.32 2.30
CA LYS A 106 26.21 -11.18 0.91
C LYS A 106 24.73 -11.54 0.74
N VAL A 107 24.27 -12.64 1.33
CA VAL A 107 22.85 -13.01 1.30
C VAL A 107 22.00 -11.99 2.00
N LEU A 108 22.39 -11.56 3.21
CA LEU A 108 21.64 -10.57 3.98
C LEU A 108 21.48 -9.27 3.19
N THR A 109 22.59 -8.71 2.67
CA THR A 109 22.55 -7.45 1.90
C THR A 109 21.74 -7.59 0.62
N SER A 110 21.89 -8.71 -0.12
CA SER A 110 21.13 -8.93 -1.36
C SER A 110 19.63 -9.11 -1.09
N THR A 111 19.27 -9.84 -0.03
CA THR A 111 17.87 -10.07 0.37
C THR A 111 17.23 -8.78 0.87
N LEU A 112 17.96 -7.99 1.66
CA LEU A 112 17.49 -6.70 2.12
C LEU A 112 17.26 -5.74 0.95
N ALA A 113 18.19 -5.67 0.00
CA ALA A 113 18.04 -4.85 -1.21
C ALA A 113 16.86 -5.31 -2.09
N ALA A 114 16.63 -6.63 -2.18
CA ALA A 114 15.53 -7.19 -2.96
C ALA A 114 14.16 -6.97 -2.32
N THR A 115 14.10 -6.77 -1.00
CA THR A 115 12.84 -6.68 -0.23
C THR A 115 12.54 -5.28 0.32
N GLN A 116 13.53 -4.40 0.38
CA GLN A 116 13.34 -3.02 0.82
C GLN A 116 12.49 -2.25 -0.20
N LYS A 117 11.48 -1.55 0.31
CA LYS A 117 10.62 -0.67 -0.45
C LYS A 117 10.91 0.78 -0.10
N SER A 118 10.75 1.69 -1.06
CA SER A 118 11.00 3.11 -0.86
C SER A 118 10.11 3.99 -1.73
N VAL A 119 9.60 5.07 -1.15
CA VAL A 119 8.90 6.14 -1.87
C VAL A 119 9.63 7.45 -1.71
N LYS A 120 9.86 8.13 -2.83
CA LYS A 120 10.35 9.50 -2.86
C LYS A 120 9.19 10.45 -3.16
N ILE A 121 8.93 11.35 -2.21
CA ILE A 121 7.94 12.41 -2.34
C ILE A 121 8.65 13.69 -2.74
N GLN A 122 8.25 14.24 -3.88
CA GLN A 122 8.70 15.52 -4.38
C GLN A 122 7.57 16.53 -4.27
N ILE A 123 7.89 17.76 -3.88
CA ILE A 123 6.90 18.83 -3.68
C ILE A 123 7.46 20.08 -4.36
N THR A 124 6.65 20.74 -5.18
CA THR A 124 7.07 22.04 -5.76
C THR A 124 7.25 23.09 -4.67
N SER A 125 8.07 24.10 -4.95
CA SER A 125 8.33 25.18 -3.97
C SER A 125 7.05 25.90 -3.54
N GLY A 126 6.14 26.18 -4.49
CA GLY A 126 4.87 26.83 -4.20
C GLY A 126 3.99 26.03 -3.24
N ASP A 127 3.74 24.76 -3.57
CA ASP A 127 2.94 23.87 -2.71
C ASP A 127 3.60 23.64 -1.35
N LEU A 128 4.93 23.48 -1.32
CA LEU A 128 5.67 23.27 -0.06
C LEU A 128 5.45 24.45 0.89
N THR A 129 5.57 25.69 0.41
CA THR A 129 5.33 26.88 1.23
C THR A 129 3.91 26.91 1.76
N THR A 130 2.91 26.70 0.91
CA THR A 130 1.49 26.68 1.31
C THR A 130 1.22 25.60 2.35
N LEU A 131 1.65 24.37 2.12
CA LEU A 131 1.44 23.25 3.04
C LEU A 131 2.07 23.51 4.41
N LYS A 132 3.30 24.05 4.45
CA LYS A 132 4.00 24.39 5.70
C LYS A 132 3.30 25.49 6.48
N GLN A 133 2.94 26.59 5.81
CA GLN A 133 2.26 27.72 6.44
C GLN A 133 0.90 27.32 7.00
N SER A 134 0.20 26.41 6.31
CA SER A 134 -1.06 25.85 6.77
C SER A 134 -0.89 24.68 7.76
N GLY A 135 0.33 24.32 8.19
CA GLY A 135 0.51 23.29 9.21
C GLY A 135 0.14 21.86 8.77
N TYR A 136 0.12 21.58 7.47
CA TYR A 136 -0.07 20.24 6.95
C TYR A 136 1.13 19.35 7.24
N LYS A 137 0.85 18.10 7.59
CA LYS A 137 1.83 17.02 7.79
C LYS A 137 1.83 16.08 6.59
N LEU A 138 3.01 15.58 6.20
CA LEU A 138 3.13 14.51 5.22
C LEU A 138 2.82 13.18 5.91
N CYS A 139 1.82 12.46 5.41
CA CYS A 139 1.27 11.27 6.05
C CYS A 139 1.39 10.05 5.16
N PHE A 140 1.61 8.91 5.79
CA PHE A 140 1.74 7.60 5.16
C PHE A 140 0.82 6.60 5.86
N ALA A 141 0.19 5.71 5.10
CA ALA A 141 -0.55 4.55 5.63
C ALA A 141 -0.35 3.34 4.74
N LYS A 142 -0.39 2.15 5.34
CA LYS A 142 -0.33 0.88 4.62
C LYS A 142 -1.59 0.07 4.95
N LYS A 143 -1.98 -0.85 4.06
CA LYS A 143 -3.13 -1.74 4.27
C LYS A 143 -2.68 -3.19 4.44
N VAL A 144 -3.54 -3.97 5.09
CA VAL A 144 -3.37 -5.41 5.31
C VAL A 144 -4.56 -6.10 4.67
N GLY A 145 -4.31 -6.97 3.70
CA GLY A 145 -5.31 -7.66 2.90
C GLY A 145 -6.05 -6.71 1.94
N THR A 146 -7.33 -6.98 1.75
CA THR A 146 -8.25 -6.13 0.98
C THR A 146 -8.91 -5.04 1.83
N GLU A 147 -8.47 -4.89 3.07
CA GLU A 147 -9.04 -3.93 4.02
C GLU A 147 -8.72 -2.48 3.65
N ALA A 148 -9.55 -1.57 4.13
CA ALA A 148 -9.29 -0.15 4.02
C ALA A 148 -8.06 0.24 4.87
N TYR A 149 -7.33 1.27 4.41
CA TYR A 149 -6.36 1.96 5.26
C TYR A 149 -7.05 2.47 6.51
N ASN A 150 -6.50 2.16 7.68
CA ASN A 150 -7.17 2.47 8.93
C ASN A 150 -6.23 2.91 10.05
N VAL A 151 -4.93 3.02 9.80
CA VAL A 151 -3.96 3.58 10.73
C VAL A 151 -2.99 4.48 9.97
N VAL A 152 -2.73 5.66 10.52
CA VAL A 152 -1.66 6.55 10.03
C VAL A 152 -0.34 5.96 10.46
N TRP A 153 0.36 5.33 9.53
CA TRP A 153 1.62 4.67 9.82
C TRP A 153 2.69 5.65 10.28
N GLN A 154 2.84 6.77 9.57
CA GLN A 154 3.77 7.83 9.90
C GLN A 154 3.21 9.19 9.52
N SER A 155 3.52 10.20 10.33
CA SER A 155 3.18 11.61 10.05
C SER A 155 4.37 12.51 10.37
N TYR A 156 4.70 13.42 9.45
CA TYR A 156 5.88 14.27 9.58
C TYR A 156 5.53 15.75 9.43
N VAL A 157 6.06 16.57 10.34
CA VAL A 157 6.01 18.04 10.25
C VAL A 157 7.21 18.58 9.47
N GLN A 158 8.39 17.98 9.61
CA GLN A 158 9.65 18.48 9.04
C GLN A 158 10.02 17.89 7.66
N TYR A 159 9.03 17.60 6.81
CA TYR A 159 9.31 17.17 5.42
C TYR A 159 9.92 18.29 4.57
N LEU A 160 10.74 17.91 3.58
CA LEU A 160 11.36 18.84 2.65
C LEU A 160 10.81 18.62 1.24
N SER A 161 11.26 19.46 0.29
CA SER A 161 10.90 19.36 -1.14
C SER A 161 11.21 17.99 -1.74
N ASN A 162 12.18 17.26 -1.19
CA ASN A 162 12.46 15.86 -1.48
C ASN A 162 12.51 15.12 -0.15
N SER A 163 11.58 14.19 0.04
CA SER A 163 11.51 13.37 1.25
C SER A 163 11.43 11.91 0.85
N THR A 164 12.31 11.06 1.39
CA THR A 164 12.32 9.62 1.11
C THR A 164 11.87 8.86 2.34
N PHE A 165 10.90 7.97 2.16
CA PHE A 165 10.39 7.07 3.19
C PHE A 165 10.57 5.63 2.74
N SER A 166 11.13 4.77 3.58
CA SER A 166 11.42 3.38 3.21
C SER A 166 11.08 2.39 4.31
N TRP A 167 10.91 1.12 3.93
CA TRP A 167 10.58 0.06 4.87
C TRP A 167 11.06 -1.31 4.38
N THR A 168 11.11 -2.24 5.32
CA THR A 168 11.47 -3.64 5.10
C THR A 168 10.33 -4.53 5.60
N PRO A 169 10.18 -5.78 5.12
CA PRO A 169 9.15 -6.70 5.59
C PRO A 169 9.46 -7.27 6.99
N GLN A 170 9.74 -6.40 7.95
CA GLN A 170 9.94 -6.75 9.36
C GLN A 170 8.69 -6.33 10.15
N TYR A 171 7.92 -7.34 10.55
CA TYR A 171 6.61 -7.14 11.17
C TYR A 171 6.61 -7.50 12.65
N GLN A 172 5.64 -6.92 13.34
CA GLN A 172 5.32 -7.27 14.71
C GLN A 172 3.82 -7.45 14.84
N LEU A 173 3.40 -8.50 15.54
CA LEU A 173 2.01 -8.78 15.86
C LEU A 173 1.69 -8.22 17.25
N PHE A 174 0.49 -7.66 17.37
CA PHE A 174 -0.08 -7.23 18.64
C PHE A 174 -1.61 -7.38 18.63
N GLY A 175 -2.22 -7.27 19.81
CA GLY A 175 -3.67 -7.09 19.99
C GLY A 175 -3.98 -5.75 20.65
N SER A 176 -5.12 -5.17 20.27
CA SER A 176 -5.69 -3.98 20.91
C SER A 176 -7.10 -4.27 21.42
N ASN A 177 -7.46 -3.68 22.56
CA ASN A 177 -8.81 -3.81 23.12
C ASN A 177 -9.86 -2.98 22.39
N SER A 178 -9.46 -2.02 21.56
CA SER A 178 -10.40 -1.13 20.89
C SER A 178 -9.93 -0.68 19.52
N PHE A 179 -10.90 -0.41 18.65
CA PHE A 179 -10.69 0.34 17.42
C PHE A 179 -11.63 1.55 17.43
N GLN A 180 -11.06 2.76 17.41
CA GLN A 180 -11.83 3.99 17.39
C GLN A 180 -11.16 5.04 16.49
N ALA A 181 -11.91 5.57 15.53
CA ALA A 181 -11.41 6.63 14.66
C ALA A 181 -10.95 7.86 15.46
N ASN A 182 -9.87 8.49 14.99
CA ASN A 182 -9.20 9.64 15.59
C ASN A 182 -8.52 9.39 16.94
N VAL A 183 -8.44 8.13 17.38
CA VAL A 183 -7.68 7.72 18.57
C VAL A 183 -6.38 7.05 18.14
N GLN A 184 -5.29 7.27 18.87
CA GLN A 184 -4.05 6.52 18.61
C GLN A 184 -4.24 5.04 18.98
N VAL A 185 -3.62 4.15 18.21
CA VAL A 185 -3.58 2.73 18.54
C VAL A 185 -2.96 2.55 19.93
N ASP A 186 -3.73 1.93 20.82
CA ASP A 186 -3.25 1.46 22.11
C ASP A 186 -2.96 -0.04 22.02
N VAL A 187 -1.72 -0.43 22.30
CA VAL A 187 -1.28 -1.83 22.23
C VAL A 187 -1.57 -2.49 23.57
N SER A 188 -2.50 -3.44 23.59
CA SER A 188 -3.01 -4.04 24.82
C SER A 188 -2.37 -5.38 25.18
N THR A 189 -1.64 -6.01 24.24
CA THR A 189 -0.88 -7.25 24.48
C THR A 189 0.62 -6.95 24.56
N ASN A 190 1.43 -7.97 24.88
CA ASN A 190 2.84 -7.92 24.49
C ASN A 190 2.96 -7.90 22.96
N ILE A 191 4.12 -7.47 22.46
CA ILE A 191 4.43 -7.42 21.03
C ILE A 191 5.34 -8.61 20.68
N VAL A 192 5.08 -9.27 19.55
CA VAL A 192 5.91 -10.37 19.05
C VAL A 192 6.43 -10.06 17.66
N ASN A 193 7.74 -10.16 17.46
CA ASN A 193 8.34 -10.13 16.12
C ASN A 193 7.84 -11.36 15.33
N ILE A 194 7.33 -11.13 14.13
CA ILE A 194 6.72 -12.17 13.31
C ILE A 194 7.04 -11.92 11.83
N GLY A 195 7.27 -13.00 11.09
CA GLY A 195 7.49 -12.98 9.65
C GLY A 195 6.26 -13.45 8.88
N LEU A 196 6.31 -13.30 7.56
CA LEU A 196 5.35 -13.95 6.66
C LEU A 196 5.53 -15.48 6.72
N GLY A 197 4.44 -16.24 6.56
CA GLY A 197 4.42 -17.70 6.76
C GLY A 197 4.35 -18.14 8.23
N GLN A 198 4.40 -17.19 9.17
CA GLN A 198 4.39 -17.49 10.59
C GLN A 198 3.03 -17.25 11.24
N GLN A 199 2.86 -17.90 12.39
CA GLN A 199 1.71 -17.78 13.25
C GLN A 199 2.14 -17.56 14.71
N SER A 200 1.29 -16.89 15.48
CA SER A 200 1.45 -16.77 16.94
C SER A 200 0.10 -17.01 17.61
N VAL A 201 0.14 -17.61 18.80
CA VAL A 201 -1.03 -17.90 19.63
C VAL A 201 -1.17 -16.81 20.68
N LEU A 202 -2.32 -16.13 20.72
CA LEU A 202 -2.75 -15.35 21.88
C LEU A 202 -3.44 -16.30 22.85
N ASP A 203 -2.80 -16.55 23.98
CA ASP A 203 -3.29 -17.51 24.97
C ASP A 203 -4.47 -16.97 25.79
N THR A 204 -5.05 -17.82 26.63
CA THR A 204 -6.19 -17.46 27.50
C THR A 204 -5.86 -16.35 28.52
N SER A 205 -4.57 -16.02 28.72
CA SER A 205 -4.11 -14.95 29.61
C SER A 205 -3.89 -13.63 28.87
N GLY A 206 -4.08 -13.60 27.54
CA GLY A 206 -3.86 -12.41 26.72
C GLY A 206 -2.39 -12.19 26.34
N LEU A 207 -1.55 -13.23 26.42
CA LEU A 207 -0.15 -13.16 26.02
C LEU A 207 0.06 -13.81 24.66
N LEU A 208 0.72 -13.07 23.75
CA LEU A 208 1.20 -13.60 22.49
C LEU A 208 2.43 -14.46 22.71
N GLY A 209 2.34 -15.73 22.30
CA GLY A 209 3.46 -16.66 22.27
C GLY A 209 4.44 -16.37 21.14
N SER A 210 5.62 -17.01 21.19
CA SER A 210 6.63 -16.88 20.14
C SER A 210 6.08 -17.27 18.76
N ALA A 211 6.57 -16.59 17.72
CA ALA A 211 6.21 -16.91 16.35
C ALA A 211 6.70 -18.32 15.97
N THR A 212 5.84 -19.08 15.31
CA THR A 212 6.11 -20.43 14.79
C THR A 212 5.72 -20.49 13.32
N THR A 213 6.26 -21.44 12.54
CA THR A 213 5.81 -21.66 11.17
C THR A 213 4.44 -22.33 11.16
N GLY A 214 3.60 -22.04 10.16
CA GLY A 214 2.29 -22.67 10.02
C GLY A 214 1.22 -21.81 9.35
N GLY A 215 1.49 -20.52 9.14
CA GLY A 215 0.61 -19.63 8.37
C GLY A 215 0.87 -19.70 6.86
N PRO A 216 0.01 -19.07 6.04
CA PRO A 216 0.27 -18.91 4.60
C PRO A 216 1.55 -18.10 4.34
N ASP A 217 2.33 -18.47 3.32
CA ASP A 217 3.66 -17.93 3.03
C ASP A 217 3.73 -16.40 2.90
N THR A 218 2.64 -15.76 2.49
CA THR A 218 2.53 -14.31 2.28
C THR A 218 1.83 -13.57 3.41
N SER A 219 1.53 -14.25 4.52
CA SER A 219 0.65 -13.75 5.56
C SER A 219 1.17 -14.03 6.96
N ILE A 220 0.62 -13.32 7.93
CA ILE A 220 0.84 -13.49 9.36
C ILE A 220 -0.46 -14.04 9.95
N THR A 221 -0.39 -15.11 10.72
CA THR A 221 -1.57 -15.71 11.35
C THR A 221 -1.59 -15.44 12.85
N LEU A 222 -2.71 -14.94 13.35
CA LEU A 222 -2.99 -14.92 14.78
C LEU A 222 -3.99 -16.02 15.11
N ILE A 223 -3.65 -16.87 16.07
CA ILE A 223 -4.56 -17.86 16.66
C ILE A 223 -5.01 -17.32 18.01
N ASN A 224 -6.27 -16.94 18.13
CA ASN A 224 -6.82 -16.31 19.31
C ASN A 224 -7.58 -17.30 20.20
N ASN A 225 -7.04 -17.55 21.39
CA ASN A 225 -7.66 -18.33 22.47
C ASN A 225 -8.08 -17.45 23.66
N TYR A 226 -7.87 -16.13 23.61
CA TYR A 226 -8.15 -15.20 24.70
C TYR A 226 -9.63 -14.85 24.81
N GLY A 227 -10.18 -14.30 23.72
CA GLY A 227 -11.46 -13.60 23.73
C GLY A 227 -11.44 -12.43 22.76
N ALA A 228 -12.45 -11.56 22.84
CA ALA A 228 -12.61 -10.44 21.94
C ALA A 228 -11.39 -9.49 21.92
N ILE A 229 -10.73 -9.38 20.77
CA ILE A 229 -9.54 -8.53 20.58
C ILE A 229 -9.49 -8.02 19.13
N HIS A 230 -8.88 -6.86 18.92
CA HIS A 230 -8.55 -6.32 17.59
C HIS A 230 -7.09 -6.65 17.23
N PRO A 231 -6.83 -7.60 16.32
CA PRO A 231 -5.48 -7.93 15.89
C PRO A 231 -4.86 -6.77 15.11
N GLY A 232 -3.59 -6.49 15.35
CA GLY A 232 -2.88 -5.41 14.67
C GLY A 232 -1.48 -5.81 14.24
N ILE A 233 -0.96 -5.10 13.24
CA ILE A 233 0.38 -5.28 12.72
C ILE A 233 1.12 -3.95 12.84
N SER A 234 2.33 -4.01 13.37
CA SER A 234 3.32 -2.95 13.27
C SER A 234 4.40 -3.35 12.26
N GLN A 235 4.99 -2.35 11.62
CA GLN A 235 6.07 -2.56 10.66
C GLN A 235 7.21 -1.56 10.90
N LEU A 236 8.43 -2.06 10.77
CA LEU A 236 9.63 -1.23 10.80
C LEU A 236 9.71 -0.37 9.53
N SER A 237 9.93 0.92 9.73
CA SER A 237 10.21 1.88 8.66
C SER A 237 11.43 2.72 8.99
N THR A 238 12.04 3.29 7.95
CA THR A 238 12.99 4.40 8.06
C THR A 238 12.28 5.67 7.62
N GLY A 239 12.11 6.58 8.57
CA GLY A 239 11.43 7.85 8.35
C GLY A 239 12.20 8.80 7.43
N ILE A 240 11.52 9.87 7.03
CA ILE A 240 12.14 10.95 6.24
C ILE A 240 13.23 11.71 7.03
N ASP A 241 13.23 11.54 8.35
CA ASP A 241 14.25 12.03 9.29
C ASP A 241 15.42 11.04 9.47
N GLY A 242 15.42 9.92 8.74
CA GLY A 242 16.43 8.88 8.79
C GLY A 242 16.30 7.95 9.99
N LYS A 243 15.30 8.13 10.87
CA LYS A 243 15.14 7.29 12.06
C LYS A 243 14.39 6.01 11.74
N GLN A 244 14.84 4.91 12.33
CA GLN A 244 14.14 3.63 12.25
C GLN A 244 13.15 3.49 13.40
N VAL A 245 11.89 3.22 13.07
CA VAL A 245 10.82 3.06 14.06
C VAL A 245 9.85 1.97 13.62
N SER A 246 9.43 1.12 14.56
CA SER A 246 8.31 0.20 14.37
C SER A 246 7.04 0.83 14.90
N THR A 247 6.03 0.96 14.05
CA THR A 247 4.73 1.56 14.41
C THR A 247 3.59 0.81 13.76
N PRO A 248 2.39 0.86 14.36
CA PRO A 248 1.18 0.27 13.80
C PRO A 248 0.93 0.72 12.36
N ILE A 249 0.75 -0.25 11.47
CA ILE A 249 0.28 -0.04 10.09
C ILE A 249 -1.21 -0.37 9.93
N TYR A 250 -1.74 -1.20 10.84
CA TYR A 250 -3.10 -1.72 10.74
C TYR A 250 -3.59 -2.22 12.11
N VAL A 251 -4.89 -2.06 12.35
CA VAL A 251 -5.63 -2.71 13.44
C VAL A 251 -6.97 -3.18 12.87
N ALA A 252 -7.38 -4.41 13.12
CA ALA A 252 -8.67 -4.89 12.65
C ALA A 252 -9.80 -4.03 13.22
N SER A 253 -10.69 -3.54 12.36
CA SER A 253 -11.85 -2.74 12.80
C SER A 253 -12.84 -3.57 13.61
N ASN A 254 -12.99 -4.84 13.25
CA ASN A 254 -13.82 -5.81 13.97
C ASN A 254 -12.98 -6.68 14.89
N GLN A 255 -13.52 -6.97 16.08
CA GLN A 255 -12.90 -7.90 17.01
C GLN A 255 -13.01 -9.34 16.49
N ILE A 256 -11.98 -10.13 16.75
CA ILE A 256 -12.07 -11.59 16.68
C ILE A 256 -12.29 -12.10 18.11
N VAL A 257 -13.28 -12.99 18.31
CA VAL A 257 -13.59 -13.53 19.65
C VAL A 257 -12.70 -14.72 19.96
N THR A 258 -12.74 -15.76 19.13
CA THR A 258 -11.81 -16.89 19.19
C THR A 258 -11.59 -17.43 17.77
N GLY A 259 -10.52 -18.19 17.58
CA GLY A 259 -10.17 -18.77 16.28
C GLY A 259 -9.01 -18.04 15.61
N SER A 260 -8.80 -18.32 14.33
CA SER A 260 -7.66 -17.80 13.58
C SER A 260 -8.04 -16.63 12.68
N THR A 261 -7.16 -15.63 12.59
CA THR A 261 -7.21 -14.60 11.56
C THR A 261 -5.92 -14.57 10.75
N VAL A 262 -6.04 -14.27 9.47
CA VAL A 262 -4.92 -14.16 8.53
C VAL A 262 -4.79 -12.70 8.13
N LEU A 263 -3.61 -12.14 8.40
CA LEU A 263 -3.25 -10.75 8.14
C LEU A 263 -2.21 -10.74 7.02
N THR A 264 -2.55 -10.19 5.87
CA THR A 264 -1.70 -10.22 4.67
C THR A 264 -1.20 -8.82 4.34
N PRO A 265 -0.06 -8.34 4.86
CA PRO A 265 0.48 -7.04 4.50
C PRO A 265 0.63 -6.89 2.98
N VAL A 266 0.15 -5.79 2.41
CA VAL A 266 0.24 -5.50 0.97
C VAL A 266 1.24 -4.38 0.76
N GLU A 267 2.13 -4.51 -0.22
CA GLU A 267 3.14 -3.49 -0.54
C GLU A 267 2.55 -2.28 -1.30
N THR A 268 1.42 -1.77 -0.83
CA THR A 268 0.74 -0.59 -1.36
C THR A 268 0.61 0.45 -0.25
N ILE A 269 1.08 1.67 -0.50
CA ILE A 269 1.10 2.76 0.47
C ILE A 269 0.19 3.91 0.01
N LEU A 270 -0.56 4.49 0.95
CA LEU A 270 -1.32 5.71 0.76
C LEU A 270 -0.49 6.90 1.26
N VAL A 271 -0.38 7.95 0.45
CA VAL A 271 0.34 9.18 0.80
C VAL A 271 -0.60 10.38 0.65
N TRP A 272 -0.60 11.27 1.64
CA TRP A 272 -1.42 12.49 1.61
C TRP A 272 -0.86 13.57 2.55
N PHE A 273 -1.47 14.75 2.51
CA PHE A 273 -1.22 15.83 3.44
C PHE A 273 -2.44 16.06 4.34
N GLU A 274 -2.23 16.16 5.65
CA GLU A 274 -3.32 16.43 6.61
C GLU A 274 -2.86 17.24 7.83
N GLN A 275 -3.75 18.09 8.35
CA GLN A 275 -3.53 18.86 9.57
C GLN A 275 -3.97 18.05 10.79
N ASN A 276 -3.38 18.33 11.97
CA ASN A 276 -3.84 17.79 13.27
C ASN A 276 -3.85 16.26 13.42
N VAL A 277 -3.23 15.53 12.50
CA VAL A 277 -3.10 14.07 12.57
C VAL A 277 -1.78 13.65 13.21
N GLN A 278 -1.72 12.48 13.83
CA GLN A 278 -0.52 11.94 14.46
C GLN A 278 -0.23 10.53 13.98
N THR A 279 1.02 10.09 14.15
CA THR A 279 1.43 8.71 13.94
C THR A 279 0.61 7.78 14.84
N SER A 280 0.26 6.60 14.32
CA SER A 280 -0.60 5.61 14.96
C SER A 280 -2.05 6.04 15.15
N THR A 281 -2.51 7.17 14.61
CA THR A 281 -3.94 7.53 14.68
C THR A 281 -4.78 6.60 13.79
N MET A 282 -5.80 5.98 14.38
CA MET A 282 -6.78 5.17 13.66
C MET A 282 -7.76 6.04 12.86
N PHE A 283 -8.25 5.55 11.73
CA PHE A 283 -9.26 6.23 10.93
C PHE A 283 -10.13 5.25 10.15
N SER A 284 -11.33 5.70 9.77
CA SER A 284 -12.34 4.88 9.08
C SER A 284 -12.88 5.52 7.79
N THR A 285 -12.43 6.72 7.46
CA THR A 285 -12.86 7.47 6.27
C THR A 285 -11.70 7.67 5.30
N SER A 286 -12.02 7.74 4.01
CA SER A 286 -11.04 8.04 2.97
C SER A 286 -10.40 9.41 3.17
N ARG A 287 -9.13 9.54 2.79
CA ARG A 287 -8.36 10.79 2.86
C ARG A 287 -8.46 11.53 1.52
N SER A 288 -8.79 12.81 1.56
CA SER A 288 -8.87 13.66 0.37
C SER A 288 -7.47 13.92 -0.21
N GLN A 289 -7.41 14.17 -1.52
CA GLN A 289 -6.16 14.50 -2.25
C GLN A 289 -5.00 13.56 -1.89
N SER A 290 -5.30 12.27 -1.78
CA SER A 290 -4.33 11.21 -1.51
C SER A 290 -3.88 10.55 -2.81
N VAL A 291 -2.73 9.88 -2.76
CA VAL A 291 -2.23 9.02 -3.83
C VAL A 291 -1.94 7.64 -3.28
N GLU A 292 -2.47 6.62 -3.94
CA GLU A 292 -2.10 5.23 -3.71
C GLU A 292 -0.89 4.89 -4.60
N ILE A 293 0.13 4.29 -4.00
CA ILE A 293 1.37 3.89 -4.66
C ILE A 293 1.53 2.39 -4.44
N ASP A 294 1.33 1.62 -5.50
CA ASP A 294 1.54 0.18 -5.49
C ASP A 294 3.01 -0.15 -5.80
N LEU A 295 3.65 -0.86 -4.87
CA LEU A 295 5.03 -1.34 -4.93
C LEU A 295 5.06 -2.88 -4.82
N THR A 296 3.94 -3.55 -5.13
CA THR A 296 3.88 -5.02 -5.15
C THR A 296 4.95 -5.60 -6.09
N PHE A 297 5.12 -4.99 -7.25
CA PHE A 297 6.07 -5.43 -8.27
C PHE A 297 7.25 -4.49 -8.48
N ASP A 298 7.38 -3.43 -7.67
CA ASP A 298 8.46 -2.45 -7.74
C ASP A 298 9.07 -2.22 -6.36
N ASN A 299 10.38 -1.97 -6.26
CA ASN A 299 11.00 -1.62 -4.98
C ASN A 299 11.01 -0.12 -4.69
N THR A 300 10.85 0.70 -5.72
CA THR A 300 10.94 2.15 -5.58
C THR A 300 9.92 2.88 -6.42
N ALA A 301 9.35 3.96 -5.89
CA ALA A 301 8.49 4.87 -6.65
C ALA A 301 8.79 6.32 -6.31
N THR A 302 8.59 7.21 -7.28
CA THR A 302 8.62 8.67 -7.06
C THR A 302 7.24 9.24 -7.36
N ARG A 303 6.79 10.19 -6.53
CA ARG A 303 5.58 10.99 -6.77
C ARG A 303 5.88 12.47 -6.58
N LEU A 304 5.37 13.29 -7.49
CA LEU A 304 5.42 14.74 -7.42
C LEU A 304 4.06 15.29 -7.02
N TYR A 305 4.03 16.11 -5.98
CA TYR A 305 2.90 16.95 -5.61
C TYR A 305 3.09 18.34 -6.20
N SER A 306 2.20 18.73 -7.12
CA SER A 306 2.24 20.00 -7.84
C SER A 306 0.83 20.52 -8.09
N GLY A 307 0.58 21.80 -7.75
CA GLY A 307 -0.72 22.45 -8.01
C GLY A 307 -1.87 21.74 -7.30
N GLY A 308 -1.63 21.24 -6.08
CA GLY A 308 -2.62 20.47 -5.33
C GLY A 308 -2.90 19.05 -5.85
N SER A 309 -2.10 18.51 -6.77
CA SER A 309 -2.33 17.19 -7.39
C SER A 309 -1.07 16.31 -7.40
N TRP A 310 -1.26 14.99 -7.45
CA TRP A 310 -0.19 13.99 -7.50
C TRP A 310 0.09 13.52 -8.93
N THR A 311 1.38 13.39 -9.28
CA THR A 311 1.83 12.88 -10.59
C THR A 311 3.01 11.90 -10.44
N VAL A 312 3.17 11.03 -11.43
CA VAL A 312 4.31 10.11 -11.56
C VAL A 312 5.46 10.84 -12.27
N VAL A 313 6.72 10.52 -11.92
CA VAL A 313 7.96 11.13 -12.44
C VAL A 313 8.85 10.09 -13.12
#